data_AF-A0A7Y8LG03-F1
#
_entry.id   AF-A0A7Y8LG03-F1
#
_cell.length_a   1.000
_cell.length_b   1.000
_cell.length_c   1.000
_cell.angle_alpha   90.00
_cell.angle_beta   90.00
_cell.angle_gamma   90.00
#
_symmetry.space_group_name_H-M   'P 1'
#
loop_
_entity.id
_entity.type
_entity.pdbx_description
1 polymer ?
#
loop_
_entity_poly.entity_id
_entity_poly.type
_entity_poly.pdbx_seq_one_letter_code
_entity_poly.pdbx_strand_id
1 'polypeptide(L)'
;MDIDKATQTQLANIEKRSGKTLAELSEIVRKSGLVKHGEIRDMLKRDLGMGHGDANTVVHYALKSSGAGQAKDAAPGEVLDGIYAGPKAALRPIHDKLMAEINKFGPFEVAPKKGYVSLRRDRQFAMIGPATNTRVEVGLNMKGVPAGGRLEELPPKGMCQYKVKLTGPAQVDAELIAWIKTAYDSAGK
;
A
#
# COMPACT_ATOMS: atom_id res chain seq x y z
N MET A 1 21.24 0.36 6.21
CA MET A 1 20.59 1.60 6.65
C MET A 1 21.23 2.73 5.87
N ASP A 2 20.61 3.19 4.79
CA ASP A 2 21.13 4.34 4.03
C ASP A 2 20.06 5.41 4.04
N ILE A 3 20.10 6.26 5.07
CA ILE A 3 19.43 7.55 5.03
C ILE A 3 20.33 8.41 4.14
N ASP A 4 19.84 8.78 2.95
CA ASP A 4 20.59 9.61 2.02
C ASP A 4 21.09 10.89 2.73
N LYS A 5 22.34 11.30 2.47
CA LYS A 5 23.01 12.44 3.13
C LYS A 5 22.13 13.70 3.13
N ALA A 6 21.33 13.92 2.09
CA ALA A 6 20.42 15.05 2.00
C ALA A 6 19.36 15.03 3.13
N THR A 7 18.87 13.85 3.49
CA THR A 7 17.87 13.69 4.56
C THR A 7 18.48 13.94 5.95
N GLN A 8 19.72 13.50 6.19
CA GLN A 8 20.43 13.79 7.44
C GLN A 8 20.68 15.29 7.63
N THR A 9 21.13 15.97 6.58
CA THR A 9 21.32 17.43 6.62
C THR A 9 20.00 18.16 6.87
N GLN A 10 18.90 17.72 6.23
CA GLN A 10 17.59 18.31 6.46
C GLN A 10 17.12 18.15 7.91
N LEU A 11 17.29 16.96 8.50
CA LEU A 11 16.92 16.69 9.89
C LEU A 11 17.71 17.57 10.87
N ALA A 12 19.03 17.70 10.68
CA ALA A 12 19.86 18.57 11.52
C ALA A 12 19.45 20.06 11.41
N ASN A 13 19.04 20.51 10.22
CA ASN A 13 18.54 21.87 10.01
C ASN A 13 17.18 22.10 10.67
N ILE A 14 16.33 21.07 10.70
CA ILE A 14 15.04 21.11 11.40
C ILE A 14 15.26 21.26 12.91
N GLU A 15 16.19 20.52 13.51
CA GLU A 15 16.50 20.65 14.94
C GLU A 15 16.96 22.06 15.29
N LYS A 16 17.89 22.61 14.48
CA LYS A 16 18.38 23.98 14.65
C LYS A 16 17.29 25.04 14.54
N ARG A 17 16.38 24.91 13.56
CA ARG A 17 15.32 25.90 13.31
C ARG A 17 14.16 25.79 14.29
N SER A 18 13.82 24.58 14.71
CA SER A 18 12.72 24.34 15.66
C SER A 18 13.15 24.48 17.12
N GLY A 19 14.46 24.48 17.39
CA GLY A 19 15.01 24.49 18.75
C GLY A 19 14.69 23.21 19.53
N LYS A 20 14.31 22.13 18.86
CA LYS A 20 13.91 20.85 19.44
C LYS A 20 14.67 19.72 18.78
N THR A 21 15.11 18.76 19.58
CA THR A 21 15.71 17.53 19.06
C THR A 21 14.67 16.68 18.34
N LEU A 22 15.11 15.82 17.43
CA LEU A 22 14.21 14.87 16.74
C LEU A 22 13.48 13.94 17.72
N ALA A 23 14.10 13.61 18.85
CA ALA A 23 13.50 12.82 19.91
C ALA A 23 12.32 13.57 20.57
N GLU A 24 12.51 14.85 20.91
CA GLU A 24 11.44 15.70 21.46
C GLU A 24 10.31 15.91 20.45
N LEU A 25 10.65 16.10 19.18
CA LEU A 25 9.66 16.21 18.10
C LEU A 25 8.86 14.91 17.94
N SER A 26 9.53 13.75 18.00
CA SER A 26 8.87 12.45 17.95
C SER A 26 7.95 12.25 19.18
N GLU A 27 8.37 12.71 20.34
CA GLU A 27 7.57 12.63 21.57
C GLU A 27 6.34 13.55 21.51
N ILE A 28 6.45 14.74 20.91
CA ILE A 28 5.31 15.62 20.65
C ILE A 28 4.29 14.92 19.74
N VAL A 29 4.76 14.30 18.66
CA VAL A 29 3.91 13.53 17.75
C VAL A 29 3.23 12.38 18.50
N ARG A 30 3.97 11.62 19.31
CA ARG A 30 3.44 10.50 20.11
C ARG A 30 2.39 10.97 21.12
N LYS A 31 2.65 12.04 21.85
CA LYS A 31 1.73 12.61 22.85
C LYS A 31 0.48 13.23 22.24
N SER A 32 0.51 13.60 20.95
CA SER A 32 -0.66 14.14 20.26
C SER A 32 -1.78 13.12 20.09
N GLY A 33 -1.47 11.82 20.12
CA GLY A 33 -2.42 10.74 19.82
C GLY A 33 -2.90 10.69 18.36
N LEU A 34 -2.36 11.57 17.49
CA LEU A 34 -2.71 11.63 16.08
C LEU A 34 -2.01 10.50 15.32
N VAL A 35 -2.78 9.81 14.47
CA VAL A 35 -2.27 8.69 13.66
C VAL A 35 -2.11 9.08 12.19
N LYS A 36 -2.93 10.01 11.69
CA LYS A 36 -2.89 10.39 10.28
C LYS A 36 -1.74 11.35 10.01
N HIS A 37 -0.89 11.00 9.05
CA HIS A 37 0.24 11.82 8.60
C HIS A 37 -0.12 13.30 8.37
N GLY A 38 -1.24 13.56 7.68
CA GLY A 38 -1.67 14.93 7.37
C GLY A 38 -2.03 15.74 8.63
N GLU A 39 -2.72 15.11 9.59
CA GLU A 39 -3.12 15.75 10.85
C GLU A 39 -1.89 16.06 11.71
N ILE A 40 -0.92 15.13 11.78
CA ILE A 40 0.35 15.34 12.47
C ILE A 40 1.13 16.50 11.81
N ARG A 41 1.23 16.52 10.48
CA ARG A 41 1.93 17.58 9.75
C ARG A 41 1.28 18.94 10.02
N ASP A 42 -0.04 19.03 9.95
CA ASP A 42 -0.75 20.29 10.13
C ASP A 42 -0.69 20.77 11.59
N MET A 43 -0.65 19.85 12.55
CA MET A 43 -0.33 20.12 13.96
C MET A 43 1.08 20.72 14.10
N LEU A 44 2.12 20.11 13.53
CA LEU A 44 3.49 20.62 13.62
C LEU A 44 3.64 22.00 12.97
N LYS A 45 2.92 22.27 11.87
CA LYS A 45 2.88 23.59 11.24
C LYS A 45 2.24 24.63 12.17
N ARG A 46 1.10 24.28 12.78
CA ARG A 46 0.32 25.18 13.64
C ARG A 46 1.03 25.45 14.98
N ASP A 47 1.52 24.40 15.63
CA ASP A 47 1.97 24.45 17.02
C ASP A 47 3.47 24.74 17.13
N LEU A 48 4.26 24.40 16.10
CA LEU A 48 5.71 24.64 16.06
C LEU A 48 6.13 25.62 14.95
N GLY A 49 5.17 26.22 14.24
CA GLY A 49 5.46 27.19 13.17
C GLY A 49 6.25 26.61 11.99
N MET A 50 6.27 25.29 11.83
CA MET A 50 7.10 24.63 10.83
C MET A 50 6.61 24.92 9.41
N GLY A 51 7.56 25.04 8.48
CA GLY A 51 7.27 25.00 7.04
C GLY A 51 6.78 23.61 6.60
N HIS A 52 6.10 23.53 5.44
CA HIS A 52 5.53 22.27 4.97
C HIS A 52 6.56 21.15 4.83
N GLY A 53 7.71 21.43 4.22
CA GLY A 53 8.78 20.45 4.01
C GLY A 53 9.30 19.87 5.32
N ASP A 54 9.58 20.73 6.30
CA ASP A 54 10.07 20.33 7.62
C ASP A 54 9.05 19.50 8.38
N ALA A 55 7.81 19.99 8.48
CA ALA A 55 6.74 19.27 9.15
C ALA A 55 6.58 17.88 8.53
N ASN A 56 6.63 17.77 7.19
CA ASN A 56 6.54 16.50 6.50
C ASN A 56 7.71 15.56 6.82
N THR A 57 8.94 16.08 6.84
CA THR A 57 10.14 15.31 7.18
C THR A 57 10.11 14.82 8.63
N VAL A 58 9.64 15.65 9.57
CA VAL A 58 9.46 15.26 10.99
C VAL A 58 8.40 14.17 11.12
N VAL A 59 7.26 14.27 10.43
CA VAL A 59 6.24 13.21 10.46
C VAL A 59 6.81 11.89 9.94
N HIS A 60 7.55 11.91 8.82
CA HIS A 60 8.20 10.71 8.32
C HIS A 60 9.21 10.13 9.30
N TYR A 61 10.04 10.97 9.94
CA TYR A 61 10.99 10.52 10.95
C TYR A 61 10.29 9.93 12.18
N ALA A 62 9.32 10.64 12.75
CA ALA A 62 8.60 10.27 13.97
C ALA A 62 7.75 9.01 13.79
N LEU A 63 7.07 8.87 12.64
CA LEU A 63 6.34 7.65 12.31
C LEU A 63 7.29 6.49 12.01
N LYS A 64 8.46 6.75 11.39
CA LYS A 64 9.47 5.70 11.15
C LYS A 64 10.09 5.21 12.46
N SER A 65 10.38 6.09 13.42
CA SER A 65 10.94 5.74 14.73
C SER A 65 9.95 5.04 15.66
N SER A 66 8.63 5.26 15.46
CA SER A 66 7.55 4.59 16.19
C SER A 66 6.96 3.36 15.45
N GLY A 67 7.56 2.94 14.33
CA GLY A 67 7.09 1.81 13.51
C GLY A 67 5.87 2.11 12.61
N ALA A 68 5.15 3.21 12.87
CA ALA A 68 3.95 3.63 12.14
C ALA A 68 4.18 4.23 10.73
N GLY A 69 5.44 4.38 10.29
CA GLY A 69 5.83 5.06 9.05
C GLY A 69 6.43 4.16 7.97
N GLN A 70 6.44 2.85 8.18
CA GLN A 70 7.13 1.91 7.29
C GLN A 70 6.18 1.38 6.20
N ALA A 71 5.96 2.16 5.14
CA ALA A 71 5.48 1.57 3.88
C ALA A 71 6.63 0.94 3.05
N LYS A 72 7.88 1.08 3.51
CA LYS A 72 9.07 0.55 2.81
C LYS A 72 9.80 -0.59 3.56
N ASP A 73 9.50 -0.80 4.84
CA ASP A 73 10.22 -1.76 5.70
C ASP A 73 9.29 -2.53 6.67
N ALA A 74 7.96 -2.38 6.56
CA ALA A 74 7.02 -3.17 7.35
C ALA A 74 7.06 -4.61 6.87
N ALA A 75 6.97 -5.56 7.81
CA ALA A 75 6.81 -6.97 7.47
C ALA A 75 5.58 -7.09 6.54
N PRO A 76 5.59 -7.97 5.51
CA PRO A 76 4.51 -8.04 4.53
C PRO A 76 3.10 -8.15 5.14
N GLY A 77 2.97 -8.71 6.35
CA GLY A 77 1.72 -8.76 7.11
C GLY A 77 1.24 -7.40 7.64
N GLU A 78 2.12 -6.53 8.13
CA GLU A 78 1.75 -5.23 8.72
C GLU A 78 1.25 -4.24 7.65
N VAL A 79 1.83 -4.27 6.45
CA VAL A 79 1.33 -3.45 5.33
C VAL A 79 -0.05 -3.94 4.89
N LEU A 80 -0.28 -5.25 4.92
CA LEU A 80 -1.55 -5.85 4.54
C LEU A 80 -2.67 -5.50 5.53
N ASP A 81 -2.37 -5.48 6.82
CA ASP A 81 -3.33 -5.07 7.85
C ASP A 81 -3.72 -3.59 7.70
N GLY A 82 -2.77 -2.74 7.31
CA GLY A 82 -3.04 -1.34 6.98
C GLY A 82 -3.94 -1.14 5.75
N ILE A 83 -3.87 -2.04 4.75
CA ILE A 83 -4.71 -1.95 3.54
C ILE A 83 -6.21 -2.12 3.87
N TYR A 84 -6.51 -3.00 4.82
CA TYR A 84 -7.87 -3.37 5.21
C TYR A 84 -8.30 -2.77 6.55
N ALA A 85 -7.60 -1.77 7.08
CA ALA A 85 -8.00 -1.12 8.32
C ALA A 85 -9.32 -0.32 8.17
N GLY A 86 -10.01 -0.14 9.31
CA GLY A 86 -11.19 0.72 9.42
C GLY A 86 -12.35 0.28 8.52
N PRO A 87 -12.93 1.18 7.69
CA PRO A 87 -14.14 0.89 6.92
C PRO A 87 -13.93 -0.16 5.81
N LYS A 88 -12.68 -0.58 5.58
CA LYS A 88 -12.32 -1.60 4.59
C LYS A 88 -12.14 -3.00 5.20
N ALA A 89 -12.27 -3.14 6.53
CA ALA A 89 -12.02 -4.40 7.23
C ALA A 89 -12.90 -5.55 6.72
N ALA A 90 -14.17 -5.27 6.40
CA ALA A 90 -15.10 -6.25 5.86
C ALA A 90 -14.68 -6.82 4.48
N LEU A 91 -13.72 -6.18 3.79
CA LEU A 91 -13.21 -6.62 2.50
C LEU A 91 -12.03 -7.59 2.61
N ARG A 92 -11.43 -7.73 3.80
CA ARG A 92 -10.28 -8.62 4.04
C ARG A 92 -10.56 -10.09 3.67
N PRO A 93 -11.74 -10.67 3.96
CA PRO A 93 -12.03 -12.06 3.57
C PRO A 93 -11.98 -12.33 2.05
N ILE A 94 -12.23 -11.31 1.20
CA ILE A 94 -12.08 -11.45 -0.25
C ILE A 94 -10.60 -11.64 -0.61
N HIS A 95 -9.74 -10.82 0.00
CA HIS A 95 -8.29 -10.90 -0.19
C HIS A 95 -7.73 -12.24 0.27
N ASP A 96 -8.09 -12.66 1.49
CA ASP A 96 -7.57 -13.90 2.07
C ASP A 96 -7.94 -15.11 1.21
N LYS A 97 -9.18 -15.15 0.70
CA LYS A 97 -9.61 -16.20 -0.22
C LYS A 97 -8.87 -16.16 -1.56
N LEU A 98 -8.61 -14.98 -2.12
CA LEU A 98 -7.78 -14.85 -3.34
C LEU A 98 -6.38 -15.38 -3.09
N MET A 99 -5.72 -14.95 -2.01
CA MET A 99 -4.36 -15.38 -1.69
C MET A 99 -4.28 -16.89 -1.44
N ALA A 100 -5.29 -17.48 -0.76
CA ALA A 100 -5.36 -18.92 -0.55
C ALA A 100 -5.40 -19.73 -1.86
N GLU A 101 -6.14 -19.25 -2.87
CA GLU A 101 -6.18 -19.90 -4.19
C GLU A 101 -4.90 -19.65 -5.01
N ILE A 102 -4.39 -18.41 -5.02
CA ILE A 102 -3.23 -18.03 -5.83
C ILE A 102 -1.95 -18.70 -5.31
N ASN A 103 -1.81 -18.88 -3.99
CA ASN A 103 -0.68 -19.60 -3.38
C ASN A 103 -0.53 -21.05 -3.88
N LYS A 104 -1.57 -21.62 -4.53
CA LYS A 104 -1.51 -22.96 -5.13
C LYS A 104 -0.84 -22.98 -6.51
N PHE A 105 -0.59 -21.83 -7.14
CA PHE A 105 -0.08 -21.76 -8.52
C PHE A 105 1.42 -22.04 -8.63
N GLY A 106 2.17 -21.81 -7.55
CA GLY A 106 3.62 -21.91 -7.49
C GLY A 106 4.28 -20.63 -6.96
N PRO A 107 5.61 -20.47 -7.14
CA PRO A 107 6.36 -19.35 -6.58
C PRO A 107 6.00 -17.99 -7.23
N PHE A 108 5.76 -17.00 -6.37
CA PHE A 108 5.67 -15.59 -6.75
C PHE A 108 6.05 -14.69 -5.57
N GLU A 109 6.35 -13.44 -5.88
CA GLU A 109 6.58 -12.38 -4.91
C GLU A 109 5.27 -11.65 -4.58
N VAL A 110 5.05 -11.42 -3.29
CA VAL A 110 4.02 -10.52 -2.77
C VAL A 110 4.68 -9.20 -2.41
N ALA A 111 4.38 -8.15 -3.16
CA ALA A 111 4.94 -6.80 -2.95
C ALA A 111 3.84 -5.84 -2.46
N PRO A 112 3.71 -5.61 -1.15
CA PRO A 112 2.76 -4.66 -0.60
C PRO A 112 3.03 -3.24 -1.10
N LYS A 113 1.95 -2.51 -1.41
CA LYS A 113 1.97 -1.10 -1.84
C LYS A 113 0.98 -0.31 -0.98
N LYS A 114 0.99 1.01 -1.13
CA LYS A 114 0.00 1.88 -0.46
C LYS A 114 -1.40 1.58 -0.99
N GLY A 115 -2.17 0.79 -0.25
CA GLY A 115 -3.59 0.51 -0.51
C GLY A 115 -3.88 -0.73 -1.37
N TYR A 116 -2.88 -1.48 -1.81
CA TYR A 116 -3.05 -2.74 -2.54
C TYR A 116 -1.78 -3.59 -2.46
N VAL A 117 -1.89 -4.85 -2.86
CA VAL A 117 -0.77 -5.79 -2.98
C VAL A 117 -0.51 -6.06 -4.46
N SER A 118 0.76 -5.96 -4.88
CA SER A 118 1.22 -6.34 -6.21
C SER A 118 1.75 -7.77 -6.16
N LEU A 119 1.24 -8.66 -7.02
CA LEU A 119 1.71 -10.03 -7.14
C LEU A 119 2.59 -10.17 -8.39
N ARG A 120 3.80 -10.70 -8.23
CA ARG A 120 4.86 -10.59 -9.24
C ARG A 120 5.63 -11.90 -9.44
N ARG A 121 6.01 -12.15 -10.70
CA ARG A 121 7.10 -13.06 -11.07
C ARG A 121 8.20 -12.20 -11.71
N ASP A 122 8.65 -12.49 -12.93
CA ASP A 122 9.54 -11.59 -13.68
C ASP A 122 8.89 -10.23 -13.92
N ARG A 123 7.55 -10.25 -14.04
CA ARG A 123 6.69 -9.06 -14.09
C ARG A 123 5.48 -9.20 -13.16
N GLN A 124 4.83 -8.07 -12.87
CA GLN A 124 3.56 -8.07 -12.15
C GLN A 124 2.48 -8.78 -12.97
N PHE A 125 1.79 -9.75 -12.36
CA PHE A 125 0.67 -10.45 -13.01
C PHE A 125 -0.68 -10.03 -12.46
N ALA A 126 -0.76 -9.70 -11.17
CA ALA A 126 -2.00 -9.27 -10.55
C ALA A 126 -1.79 -8.16 -9.52
N MET A 127 -2.85 -7.41 -9.26
CA MET A 127 -2.96 -6.51 -8.11
C MET A 127 -4.24 -6.82 -7.36
N ILE A 128 -4.19 -6.81 -6.03
CA ILE A 128 -5.35 -7.05 -5.19
C ILE A 128 -5.44 -5.94 -4.15
N GLY A 129 -6.54 -5.20 -4.13
CA GLY A 129 -6.75 -4.18 -3.09
C GLY A 129 -8.16 -3.60 -3.08
N PRO A 130 -8.57 -2.98 -1.97
CA PRO A 130 -9.82 -2.25 -1.87
C PRO A 130 -9.77 -0.99 -2.74
N ALA A 131 -10.61 -0.93 -3.77
CA ALA A 131 -10.79 0.28 -4.57
C ALA A 131 -11.71 1.30 -3.89
N THR A 132 -12.62 0.81 -3.05
CA THR A 132 -13.51 1.62 -2.18
C THR A 132 -13.70 0.91 -0.84
N ASN A 133 -14.61 1.39 0.00
CA ASN A 133 -14.96 0.72 1.26
C ASN A 133 -15.92 -0.48 1.06
N THR A 134 -16.43 -0.72 -0.16
CA THR A 134 -17.43 -1.77 -0.43
C THR A 134 -17.00 -2.77 -1.50
N ARG A 135 -15.81 -2.60 -2.11
CA ARG A 135 -15.31 -3.56 -3.10
C ARG A 135 -13.78 -3.66 -3.15
N VAL A 136 -13.31 -4.87 -3.43
CA VAL A 136 -11.95 -5.18 -3.86
C VAL A 136 -11.90 -5.16 -5.39
N GLU A 137 -10.81 -4.67 -5.95
CA GLU A 137 -10.52 -4.80 -7.37
C GLU A 137 -9.30 -5.70 -7.57
N VAL A 138 -9.41 -6.58 -8.56
CA VAL A 138 -8.31 -7.41 -9.04
C VAL A 138 -7.89 -6.88 -10.41
N GLY A 139 -6.71 -6.27 -10.49
CA GLY A 139 -6.11 -5.89 -11.77
C GLY A 139 -5.30 -7.05 -12.32
N LEU A 140 -5.39 -7.32 -13.64
CA LEU A 140 -4.72 -8.45 -14.29
C LEU A 140 -3.86 -8.00 -15.47
N ASN A 141 -2.68 -8.62 -15.57
CA ASN A 141 -1.75 -8.49 -16.69
C ASN A 141 -1.71 -9.78 -17.50
N MET A 142 -2.51 -9.81 -18.57
CA MET A 142 -2.62 -10.93 -19.51
C MET A 142 -2.99 -10.40 -20.89
N LYS A 143 -2.94 -11.25 -21.90
CA LYS A 143 -3.31 -10.91 -23.28
C LYS A 143 -4.17 -12.01 -23.89
N GLY A 144 -4.98 -11.66 -24.90
CA GLY A 144 -5.71 -12.64 -25.70
C GLY A 144 -6.90 -13.29 -24.99
N VAL A 145 -7.40 -12.68 -23.91
CA VAL A 145 -8.61 -13.13 -23.22
C VAL A 145 -9.77 -12.22 -23.64
N PRO A 146 -10.86 -12.76 -24.23
CA PRO A 146 -12.05 -11.97 -24.52
C PRO A 146 -12.63 -11.39 -23.22
N ALA A 147 -12.77 -10.07 -23.16
CA ALA A 147 -13.45 -9.42 -22.05
C ALA A 147 -14.96 -9.73 -22.09
N GLY A 148 -15.59 -9.83 -20.92
CA GLY A 148 -16.99 -10.23 -20.82
C GLY A 148 -17.43 -10.46 -19.38
N GLY A 149 -18.73 -10.31 -19.13
CA GLY A 149 -19.30 -10.42 -17.79
C GLY A 149 -18.67 -9.43 -16.82
N ARG A 150 -17.96 -9.93 -15.82
CA ARG A 150 -17.26 -9.12 -14.81
C ARG A 150 -15.79 -8.83 -15.13
N LEU A 151 -15.24 -9.38 -16.21
CA LEU A 151 -13.90 -9.07 -16.70
C LEU A 151 -13.96 -7.84 -17.59
N GLU A 152 -13.53 -6.70 -17.05
CA GLU A 152 -13.52 -5.40 -17.72
C GLU A 152 -12.15 -5.15 -18.35
N GLU A 153 -12.11 -4.94 -19.67
CA GLU A 153 -10.90 -4.50 -20.36
C GLU A 153 -10.64 -3.02 -20.04
N LEU A 154 -9.39 -2.71 -19.69
CA LEU A 154 -8.96 -1.37 -19.36
C LEU A 154 -8.34 -0.67 -20.58
N PRO A 155 -8.37 0.67 -20.64
CA PRO A 155 -7.73 1.42 -21.71
C PRO A 155 -6.24 1.04 -21.88
N PRO A 156 -5.73 1.06 -23.13
CA PRO A 156 -4.33 0.75 -23.39
C PRO A 156 -3.40 1.74 -22.68
N LYS A 157 -2.15 1.30 -22.42
CA LYS A 157 -1.10 2.04 -21.67
C LYS A 157 -1.31 2.13 -20.16
N GLY A 158 -2.37 1.53 -19.62
CA GLY A 158 -2.57 1.35 -18.18
C GLY A 158 -1.64 0.29 -17.56
N MET A 159 -1.56 0.28 -16.23
CA MET A 159 -0.76 -0.71 -15.48
C MET A 159 -1.31 -2.14 -15.59
N CYS A 160 -2.63 -2.28 -15.68
CA CYS A 160 -3.32 -3.54 -15.93
C CYS A 160 -4.12 -3.49 -17.23
N GLN A 161 -4.22 -4.63 -17.92
CA GLN A 161 -5.01 -4.76 -19.14
C GLN A 161 -6.47 -5.08 -18.81
N TYR A 162 -6.71 -5.78 -17.70
CA TYR A 162 -8.05 -6.14 -17.28
C TYR A 162 -8.28 -5.86 -15.79
N LYS A 163 -9.55 -5.81 -15.42
CA LYS A 163 -10.00 -5.64 -14.04
C LYS A 163 -11.23 -6.48 -13.74
N VAL A 164 -11.29 -7.01 -12.52
CA VAL A 164 -12.50 -7.63 -11.94
C VAL A 164 -12.85 -6.93 -10.64
N LYS A 165 -14.14 -6.63 -10.43
CA LYS A 165 -14.67 -6.00 -9.20
C LYS A 165 -15.34 -7.08 -8.33
N LEU A 166 -15.01 -7.11 -7.05
CA LEU A 166 -15.52 -8.08 -6.08
C LEU A 166 -16.12 -7.37 -4.87
N THR A 167 -17.37 -7.70 -4.53
CA THR A 167 -18.08 -7.19 -3.36
C THR A 167 -18.23 -8.25 -2.26
N GLY A 168 -17.90 -9.51 -2.53
CA GLY A 168 -17.95 -10.57 -1.53
C GLY A 168 -17.09 -11.81 -1.85
N PRO A 169 -16.76 -12.64 -0.85
CA PRO A 169 -15.88 -13.79 -1.02
C PRO A 169 -16.44 -14.88 -1.94
N ALA A 170 -17.77 -14.97 -2.08
CA ALA A 170 -18.41 -15.93 -2.98
C ALA A 170 -18.04 -15.70 -4.45
N GLN A 171 -17.66 -14.48 -4.82
CA GLN A 171 -17.21 -14.13 -6.18
C GLN A 171 -15.75 -14.51 -6.45
N VAL A 172 -15.04 -15.06 -5.46
CA VAL A 172 -13.77 -15.76 -5.70
C VAL A 172 -14.11 -17.20 -6.09
N ASP A 173 -14.36 -17.40 -7.37
CA ASP A 173 -14.80 -18.67 -7.98
C ASP A 173 -13.80 -19.14 -9.05
N ALA A 174 -14.07 -20.29 -9.65
CA ALA A 174 -13.17 -20.94 -10.61
C ALA A 174 -12.87 -20.08 -11.85
N GLU A 175 -13.82 -19.25 -12.31
CA GLU A 175 -13.63 -18.40 -13.49
C GLU A 175 -12.61 -17.30 -13.19
N LEU A 176 -12.75 -16.62 -12.03
CA LEU A 176 -11.79 -15.62 -11.61
C LEU A 176 -10.39 -16.21 -11.42
N ILE A 177 -10.31 -17.38 -10.75
CA ILE A 177 -9.04 -18.06 -10.52
C ILE A 177 -8.38 -18.47 -11.84
N ALA A 178 -9.15 -18.89 -12.85
CA ALA A 178 -8.63 -19.20 -14.18
C ALA A 178 -7.99 -17.98 -14.85
N TRP A 179 -8.61 -16.79 -14.80
CA TRP A 179 -8.00 -15.57 -15.35
C TRP A 179 -6.73 -15.15 -14.60
N ILE A 180 -6.71 -15.25 -13.27
CA ILE A 180 -5.50 -14.96 -12.50
C ILE A 180 -4.39 -15.95 -12.86
N LYS A 181 -4.73 -17.23 -13.09
CA LYS A 181 -3.77 -18.24 -13.55
C LYS A 181 -3.20 -17.90 -14.93
N THR A 182 -4.04 -17.46 -15.88
CA THR A 182 -3.58 -16.99 -17.19
C THR A 182 -2.58 -15.83 -17.06
N ALA A 183 -2.86 -14.87 -16.18
CA ALA A 183 -1.95 -13.76 -15.89
C ALA A 183 -0.63 -14.25 -15.27
N TYR A 184 -0.70 -15.16 -14.29
CA TYR A 184 0.47 -15.76 -13.63
C TYR A 184 1.38 -16.52 -14.63
N ASP A 185 0.79 -17.31 -15.52
CA ASP A 185 1.53 -18.08 -16.54
C ASP A 185 2.15 -17.18 -17.61
N SER A 186 1.55 -16.02 -17.85
CA SER A 186 2.08 -15.01 -18.76
C SER A 186 3.23 -14.21 -18.15
N ALA A 187 3.46 -14.26 -16.84
CA ALA A 187 4.37 -13.36 -16.13
C ALA A 187 5.77 -13.91 -15.83
N GLY A 188 6.06 -15.16 -16.18
CA GLY A 188 7.38 -15.78 -16.05
C GLY A 188 7.82 -16.50 -17.32
N LYS A 189 7.62 -15.85 -18.47
CA LYS A 189 8.07 -16.29 -19.80
C LYS A 189 9.01 -15.24 -20.36
#